data_AF-A0A8K0I5X9-F1
#
_entry.id   AF-A0A8K0I5X9-F1
#
_cell.length_a   1.000
_cell.length_b   1.000
_cell.length_c   1.000
_cell.angle_alpha   90.00
_cell.angle_beta   90.00
_cell.angle_gamma   90.00
#
_symmetry.space_group_name_H-M   'P 1'
#
loop_
_entity.id
_entity.type
_entity.pdbx_description
1 polymer ?
#
loop_
_entity_poly.entity_id
_entity_poly.type
_entity_poly.pdbx_seq_one_letter_code
_entity_poly.pdbx_strand_id
1 'polypeptide(L)'
;MAACSLKPSTPFGLRPLHLPRPFPRSSNPTPSSISCGRRDHRWPLLRGRTLSAEAILAVQALKRALDDDSKVEHVVSTAFARLLKPDLVAALAELRRQGQWRLAGKVFVAARKEFSSNPDYSLYAEMVATMARNGMREEISLLVSDLLAEREKGDGFSADDIRALARVVKALIGAGSGKVVKNMYREMKRRNCVPNEFLFKDLIRGLRGLGEGDAADEVERDFEVWSNGGSRSELLRG
;
A
#
# COMPACT_ATOMS: atom_id res chain seq x y z
N MET A 1 -34.38 -17.86 52.64
CA MET A 1 -34.40 -19.34 52.58
C MET A 1 -33.83 -19.78 51.25
N ALA A 2 -32.67 -20.46 51.28
CA ALA A 2 -32.17 -21.46 50.33
C ALA A 2 -30.65 -21.56 50.54
N ALA A 3 -30.25 -22.53 51.37
CA ALA A 3 -28.85 -22.89 51.58
C ALA A 3 -28.45 -23.90 50.48
N CYS A 4 -27.39 -23.61 49.72
CA CYS A 4 -26.74 -24.60 48.87
C CYS A 4 -25.49 -25.12 49.57
N SER A 5 -25.60 -26.36 50.03
CA SER A 5 -24.57 -27.14 50.70
C SER A 5 -23.62 -27.76 49.68
N LEU A 6 -22.31 -27.55 49.84
CA LEU A 6 -21.25 -28.19 49.07
C LEU A 6 -21.08 -29.64 49.54
N LYS A 7 -21.07 -30.60 48.60
CA LYS A 7 -20.63 -31.99 48.86
C LYS A 7 -19.25 -32.26 48.24
N PRO A 8 -18.41 -33.11 48.85
CA PRO A 8 -17.02 -33.31 48.42
C PRO A 8 -16.79 -34.56 47.54
N SER A 9 -15.69 -34.45 46.78
CA SER A 9 -14.74 -35.47 46.29
C SER A 9 -15.18 -36.59 45.32
N THR A 10 -14.44 -36.71 44.21
CA THR A 10 -13.66 -37.90 43.83
C THR A 10 -12.45 -37.50 42.95
N PRO A 11 -11.29 -38.18 43.09
CA PRO A 11 -10.11 -37.86 42.30
C PRO A 11 -10.20 -38.51 40.90
N PHE A 12 -9.99 -37.71 39.86
CA PHE A 12 -9.83 -38.23 38.50
C PHE A 12 -8.48 -38.92 38.39
N GLY A 13 -8.49 -40.26 38.38
CA GLY A 13 -7.33 -41.07 38.04
C GLY A 13 -6.89 -40.82 36.60
N LEU A 14 -5.60 -40.52 36.42
CA LEU A 14 -4.98 -40.43 35.10
C LEU A 14 -4.98 -41.81 34.45
N ARG A 15 -5.67 -41.95 33.30
CA ARG A 15 -5.56 -43.14 32.44
C ARG A 15 -4.18 -43.14 31.77
N PRO A 16 -3.40 -44.23 31.82
CA PRO A 16 -2.18 -44.35 31.02
C PRO A 16 -2.52 -44.36 29.53
N LEU A 17 -1.86 -43.50 28.77
CA LEU A 17 -1.92 -43.54 27.30
C LEU A 17 -1.14 -44.78 26.82
N HIS A 18 -1.84 -45.71 26.18
CA HIS A 18 -1.20 -46.80 25.44
C HIS A 18 -0.48 -46.23 24.21
N LEU A 19 0.84 -46.27 24.23
CA LEU A 19 1.66 -46.06 23.03
C LEU A 19 1.46 -47.23 22.05
N PRO A 20 1.23 -46.98 20.74
CA PRO A 20 1.22 -48.04 19.75
C PRO A 20 2.62 -48.68 19.64
N ARG A 21 2.66 -50.01 19.50
CA ARG A 21 3.88 -50.78 19.24
C ARG A 21 4.58 -50.31 17.94
N PRO A 22 5.92 -50.43 17.85
CA PRO A 22 6.63 -50.13 16.62
C PRO A 22 6.26 -51.12 15.51
N PHE A 23 6.02 -50.59 14.31
CA PHE A 23 5.78 -51.35 13.09
C PHE A 23 6.96 -52.30 12.78
N PRO A 24 6.71 -53.50 12.23
CA PRO A 24 7.78 -54.38 11.80
C PRO A 24 8.54 -53.77 10.62
N ARG A 25 9.88 -53.82 10.69
CA ARG A 25 10.78 -53.41 9.60
C ARG A 25 10.49 -54.27 8.36
N SER A 26 10.02 -53.63 7.31
CA SER A 26 9.96 -54.21 5.97
C SER A 26 11.07 -53.60 5.09
N SER A 27 11.63 -54.46 4.26
CA SER A 27 12.85 -54.34 3.46
C SER A 27 12.92 -53.13 2.52
N ASN A 28 14.15 -52.63 2.33
CA ASN A 28 14.65 -51.62 1.38
C ASN A 28 13.67 -51.14 0.29
N PRO A 29 13.32 -49.84 0.25
CA PRO A 29 12.57 -49.29 -0.87
C PRO A 29 13.49 -49.14 -2.10
N THR A 30 13.09 -49.75 -3.22
CA THR A 30 13.64 -49.42 -4.54
C THR A 30 13.33 -47.96 -4.88
N PRO A 31 14.18 -47.26 -5.66
CA PRO A 31 13.94 -45.88 -6.02
C PRO A 31 12.77 -45.83 -6.99
N SER A 32 11.58 -45.51 -6.49
CA SER A 32 10.44 -45.20 -7.34
C SER A 32 10.76 -43.91 -8.11
N SER A 33 10.88 -44.03 -9.43
CA SER A 33 10.84 -42.89 -10.35
C SER A 33 9.58 -42.08 -10.07
N ILE A 34 9.72 -40.90 -9.48
CA ILE A 34 8.63 -39.93 -9.36
C ILE A 34 8.47 -39.31 -10.74
N SER A 35 7.68 -39.95 -11.59
CA SER A 35 7.23 -39.37 -12.84
C SER A 35 6.11 -38.37 -12.52
N CYS A 36 6.44 -37.07 -12.63
CA CYS A 36 5.44 -36.02 -12.60
C CYS A 36 4.66 -36.10 -13.92
N GLY A 37 3.45 -36.65 -13.91
CA GLY A 37 2.60 -36.72 -15.11
C GLY A 37 2.44 -35.36 -15.79
N ARG A 38 2.31 -35.39 -17.12
CA ARG A 38 2.11 -34.19 -17.96
C ARG A 38 0.90 -33.43 -17.43
N ARG A 39 1.10 -32.17 -17.05
CA ARG A 39 0.13 -31.36 -16.30
C ARG A 39 -0.95 -30.83 -17.25
N ASP A 40 -1.77 -31.74 -17.75
CA ASP A 40 -2.74 -31.50 -18.84
C ASP A 40 -4.11 -31.01 -18.34
N HIS A 41 -4.24 -30.77 -17.02
CA HIS A 41 -5.39 -30.10 -16.41
C HIS A 41 -4.97 -28.73 -15.89
N ARG A 42 -4.62 -27.82 -16.82
CA ARG A 42 -4.72 -26.40 -16.50
C ARG A 42 -6.21 -26.11 -16.38
N TRP A 43 -6.74 -26.22 -15.17
CA TRP A 43 -8.07 -25.69 -14.85
C TRP A 43 -8.18 -24.32 -15.51
N PRO A 44 -9.30 -24.00 -16.20
CA PRO A 44 -9.51 -22.64 -16.70
C PRO A 44 -9.15 -21.71 -15.55
N LEU A 45 -8.28 -20.73 -15.79
CA LEU A 45 -7.97 -19.73 -14.78
C LEU A 45 -9.33 -19.24 -14.27
N LEU A 46 -9.69 -19.63 -13.05
CA LEU A 46 -11.01 -19.38 -12.51
C LEU A 46 -11.27 -17.89 -12.71
N ARG A 47 -12.30 -17.54 -13.50
CA ARG A 47 -12.80 -16.16 -13.61
C ARG A 47 -13.10 -15.74 -12.17
N GLY A 48 -12.23 -14.90 -11.59
CA GLY A 48 -12.23 -14.60 -10.15
C GLY A 48 -10.84 -14.45 -9.53
N ARG A 49 -9.75 -14.91 -10.17
CA ARG A 49 -8.40 -14.47 -9.75
C ARG A 49 -8.16 -13.04 -10.25
N THR A 50 -7.85 -12.14 -9.32
CA THR A 50 -7.44 -10.76 -9.60
C THR A 50 -6.07 -10.65 -10.28
N LEU A 51 -5.26 -11.71 -10.22
CA LEU A 51 -3.90 -11.77 -10.78
C LEU A 51 -3.83 -12.61 -12.06
N SER A 52 -3.20 -12.06 -13.10
CA SER A 52 -2.81 -12.82 -14.29
C SER A 52 -1.67 -13.81 -13.99
N ALA A 53 -1.44 -14.75 -14.91
CA ALA A 53 -0.31 -15.67 -14.79
C ALA A 53 1.04 -14.94 -14.78
N GLU A 54 1.16 -13.85 -15.55
CA GLU A 54 2.37 -13.03 -15.61
C GLU A 54 2.60 -12.29 -14.30
N ALA A 55 1.55 -11.67 -13.73
CA ALA A 55 1.61 -11.02 -12.43
C ALA A 55 2.02 -12.01 -11.31
N ILE A 56 1.48 -13.24 -11.33
CA ILE A 56 1.87 -14.28 -10.37
C ILE A 56 3.35 -14.64 -10.49
N LEU A 57 3.85 -14.86 -11.72
CA LEU A 57 5.24 -15.21 -11.95
C LEU A 57 6.19 -14.07 -11.55
N ALA A 58 5.84 -12.83 -11.87
CA ALA A 58 6.60 -11.64 -11.49
C ALA A 58 6.72 -11.51 -9.97
N VAL A 59 5.60 -11.61 -9.23
CA VAL A 59 5.59 -11.59 -7.76
C VAL A 59 6.44 -12.72 -7.17
N GLN A 60 6.34 -13.93 -7.72
CA GLN A 60 7.14 -15.05 -7.24
C GLN A 60 8.63 -14.87 -7.51
N ALA A 61 9.01 -14.38 -8.70
CA ALA A 61 10.39 -14.08 -9.03
C ALA A 61 10.98 -13.03 -8.09
N LEU A 62 10.22 -11.96 -7.81
CA LEU A 62 10.63 -10.88 -6.92
C LEU A 62 10.87 -11.37 -5.50
N LYS A 63 9.98 -12.23 -4.98
CA LYS A 63 10.14 -12.82 -3.64
C LYS A 63 11.36 -13.72 -3.52
N ARG A 64 11.72 -14.47 -4.58
CA ARG A 64 12.94 -15.30 -4.59
C ARG A 64 14.21 -14.45 -4.63
N ALA A 65 14.11 -13.21 -5.10
CA ALA A 65 15.21 -12.26 -5.16
C ALA A 65 15.38 -11.43 -3.88
N LEU A 66 14.50 -11.57 -2.86
CA LEU A 66 14.39 -10.66 -1.71
C LEU A 66 15.73 -10.36 -1.00
N ASP A 67 16.64 -11.33 -0.92
CA ASP A 67 17.92 -11.21 -0.21
C ASP A 67 19.05 -10.59 -1.07
N ASP A 68 18.77 -10.23 -2.32
CA ASP A 68 19.74 -9.72 -3.27
C ASP A 68 19.16 -8.52 -4.03
N ASP A 69 19.56 -7.32 -3.59
CA ASP A 69 19.04 -6.06 -4.13
C ASP A 69 19.30 -5.92 -5.64
N SER A 70 20.43 -6.43 -6.16
CA SER A 70 20.69 -6.41 -7.60
C SER A 70 19.72 -7.31 -8.36
N LYS A 71 19.37 -8.48 -7.81
CA LYS A 71 18.33 -9.35 -8.39
C LYS A 71 16.95 -8.74 -8.28
N VAL A 72 16.63 -8.06 -7.17
CA VAL A 72 15.35 -7.33 -7.03
C VAL A 72 15.21 -6.28 -8.12
N GLU A 73 16.21 -5.42 -8.29
CA GLU A 73 16.20 -4.38 -9.33
C GLU A 73 16.11 -4.99 -10.75
N HIS A 74 16.80 -6.11 -10.98
CA HIS A 74 16.71 -6.83 -12.25
C HIS A 74 15.29 -7.35 -12.51
N VAL A 75 14.63 -7.98 -11.53
CA VAL A 75 13.25 -8.47 -11.69
C VAL A 75 12.28 -7.32 -11.89
N VAL A 76 12.45 -6.21 -11.17
CA VAL A 76 11.61 -5.02 -11.32
C VAL A 76 11.73 -4.44 -12.73
N SER A 77 12.95 -4.23 -13.23
CA SER A 77 13.21 -3.65 -14.55
C SER A 77 12.87 -4.55 -15.73
N THR A 78 12.75 -5.87 -15.52
CA THR A 78 12.44 -6.83 -16.60
C THR A 78 11.01 -7.34 -16.57
N ALA A 79 10.54 -7.82 -15.41
CA ALA A 79 9.23 -8.47 -15.28
C ALA A 79 8.13 -7.43 -15.00
N PHE A 80 8.34 -6.52 -14.05
CA PHE A 80 7.30 -5.55 -13.65
C PHE A 80 7.13 -4.41 -14.65
N ALA A 81 8.22 -3.95 -15.27
CA ALA A 81 8.22 -2.91 -16.31
C ALA A 81 7.45 -3.30 -17.60
N ARG A 82 7.11 -4.59 -17.75
CA ARG A 82 6.36 -5.10 -18.90
C ARG A 82 4.92 -5.46 -18.56
N LEU A 83 4.55 -5.40 -17.28
CA LEU A 83 3.18 -5.69 -16.87
C LEU A 83 2.26 -4.56 -17.32
N LEU A 84 1.09 -4.94 -17.83
CA LEU A 84 0.02 -3.98 -18.07
C LEU A 84 -0.42 -3.36 -16.74
N LYS A 85 -0.88 -2.11 -16.78
CA LYS A 85 -1.39 -1.39 -15.59
C LYS A 85 -2.30 -2.24 -14.66
N PRO A 86 -3.33 -2.98 -15.15
CA PRO A 86 -4.15 -3.80 -14.27
C PRO A 86 -3.36 -4.92 -13.55
N ASP A 87 -2.41 -5.56 -14.25
CA ASP A 87 -1.59 -6.62 -13.68
C ASP A 87 -0.58 -6.09 -12.67
N LEU A 88 -0.02 -4.91 -12.92
CA LEU A 88 0.84 -4.21 -11.97
C LEU A 88 0.09 -3.83 -10.70
N VAL A 89 -1.12 -3.25 -10.83
CA VAL A 89 -1.97 -2.89 -9.68
C VAL A 89 -2.31 -4.15 -8.88
N ALA A 90 -2.68 -5.24 -9.55
CA ALA A 90 -2.97 -6.51 -8.90
C ALA A 90 -1.73 -7.09 -8.20
N ALA A 91 -0.55 -7.06 -8.84
CA ALA A 91 0.70 -7.54 -8.26
C ALA A 91 1.11 -6.74 -7.01
N LEU A 92 0.96 -5.41 -7.04
CA LEU A 92 1.17 -4.54 -5.88
C LEU A 92 0.20 -4.86 -4.75
N ALA A 93 -1.08 -5.05 -5.06
CA ALA A 93 -2.08 -5.47 -4.08
C ALA A 93 -1.70 -6.82 -3.44
N GLU A 94 -1.22 -7.78 -4.22
CA GLU A 94 -0.80 -9.08 -3.71
C GLU A 94 0.46 -9.00 -2.84
N LEU A 95 1.47 -8.22 -3.22
CA LEU A 95 2.66 -8.00 -2.39
C LEU A 95 2.27 -7.41 -1.03
N ARG A 96 1.37 -6.43 -1.03
CA ARG A 96 0.87 -5.80 0.19
C ARG A 96 0.05 -6.75 1.05
N ARG A 97 -0.82 -7.57 0.43
CA ARG A 97 -1.61 -8.61 1.10
C ARG A 97 -0.70 -9.64 1.79
N GLN A 98 0.46 -9.94 1.21
CA GLN A 98 1.46 -10.83 1.79
C GLN A 98 2.40 -10.13 2.81
N GLY A 99 2.20 -8.84 3.10
CA GLY A 99 3.07 -8.08 4.00
C GLY A 99 4.44 -7.73 3.42
N GLN A 100 4.66 -7.93 2.12
CA GLN A 100 5.91 -7.63 1.41
C GLN A 100 5.99 -6.13 1.05
N TRP A 101 5.83 -5.25 2.05
CA TRP A 101 5.72 -3.80 1.85
C TRP A 101 6.98 -3.16 1.27
N ARG A 102 8.17 -3.67 1.62
CA ARG A 102 9.46 -3.22 1.05
C ARG A 102 9.52 -3.47 -0.46
N LEU A 103 9.20 -4.70 -0.87
CA LEU A 103 9.14 -5.09 -2.28
C LEU A 103 8.05 -4.30 -3.02
N ALA A 104 6.88 -4.12 -2.41
CA ALA A 104 5.81 -3.30 -2.98
C ALA A 104 6.26 -1.84 -3.20
N GLY A 105 7.01 -1.26 -2.26
CA GLY A 105 7.59 0.07 -2.40
C GLY A 105 8.55 0.17 -3.59
N LYS A 106 9.49 -0.78 -3.71
CA LYS A 106 10.43 -0.84 -4.84
C LYS A 106 9.73 -0.96 -6.19
N VAL A 107 8.78 -1.90 -6.31
CA VAL A 107 7.97 -2.07 -7.53
C VAL A 107 7.19 -0.79 -7.86
N PHE A 108 6.55 -0.17 -6.87
CA PHE A 108 5.75 1.04 -7.09
C PHE A 108 6.61 2.20 -7.59
N VAL A 109 7.79 2.41 -6.98
CA VAL A 109 8.71 3.49 -7.35
C VAL A 109 9.22 3.33 -8.78
N ALA A 110 9.51 2.10 -9.21
CA ALA A 110 9.95 1.82 -10.57
C ALA A 110 8.81 1.97 -11.58
N ALA A 111 7.66 1.37 -11.29
CA ALA A 111 6.57 1.27 -12.25
C ALA A 111 5.73 2.56 -12.39
N ARG A 112 5.70 3.44 -11.37
CA ARG A 112 4.99 4.73 -11.47
C ARG A 112 5.53 5.64 -12.57
N LYS A 113 6.81 5.49 -12.95
CA LYS A 113 7.42 6.26 -14.04
C LYS A 113 6.77 5.95 -15.39
N GLU A 114 6.27 4.74 -15.58
CA GLU A 114 5.64 4.31 -16.84
C GLU A 114 4.23 4.88 -17.02
N PHE A 115 3.58 5.31 -15.93
CA PHE A 115 2.22 5.84 -15.93
C PHE A 115 2.16 7.27 -15.39
N SER A 116 3.26 8.01 -15.43
CA SER A 116 3.37 9.36 -14.87
C SER A 116 2.39 10.36 -15.51
N SER A 117 1.98 10.14 -16.76
CA SER A 117 0.99 10.96 -17.46
C SER A 117 -0.41 10.87 -16.86
N ASN A 118 -0.77 9.71 -16.29
CA ASN A 118 -2.07 9.49 -15.65
C ASN A 118 -1.89 8.69 -14.36
N PRO A 119 -1.43 9.37 -13.27
CA PRO A 119 -1.20 8.74 -11.99
C PRO A 119 -2.46 8.11 -11.42
N ASP A 120 -2.32 6.91 -10.86
CA ASP A 120 -3.41 6.28 -10.12
C ASP A 120 -3.39 6.77 -8.65
N TYR A 121 -4.10 7.86 -8.38
CA TYR A 121 -4.16 8.47 -7.05
C TYR A 121 -4.71 7.52 -5.96
N SER A 122 -5.55 6.55 -6.33
CA SER A 122 -6.04 5.54 -5.39
C SER A 122 -4.91 4.59 -4.98
N LEU A 123 -4.11 4.13 -5.96
CA LEU A 123 -2.92 3.34 -5.70
C LEU A 123 -1.89 4.12 -4.86
N TYR A 124 -1.69 5.42 -5.13
CA TYR A 124 -0.85 6.28 -4.27
C TYR A 124 -1.35 6.33 -2.82
N ALA A 125 -2.64 6.59 -2.61
CA ALA A 125 -3.24 6.63 -1.26
C ALA A 125 -3.07 5.29 -0.53
N GLU A 126 -3.23 4.19 -1.24
CA GLU A 126 -3.04 2.83 -0.75
C GLU A 126 -1.58 2.51 -0.37
N MET A 127 -0.62 2.97 -1.17
CA MET A 127 0.81 2.88 -0.87
C MET A 127 1.19 3.74 0.33
N VAL A 128 0.70 4.98 0.41
CA VAL A 128 0.87 5.86 1.58
C VAL A 128 0.37 5.18 2.85
N ALA A 129 -0.85 4.65 2.84
CA ALA A 129 -1.42 3.95 3.99
C ALA A 129 -0.59 2.70 4.37
N THR A 130 0.02 2.03 3.38
CA THR A 130 0.86 0.86 3.62
C THR A 130 2.21 1.24 4.22
N MET A 131 2.88 2.23 3.66
CA MET A 131 4.14 2.76 4.17
C MET A 131 3.98 3.31 5.59
N ALA A 132 2.87 4.02 5.85
CA ALA A 132 2.58 4.59 7.16
C ALA A 132 2.46 3.52 8.25
N ARG A 133 1.73 2.44 7.97
CA ARG A 133 1.59 1.28 8.87
C ARG A 133 2.91 0.57 9.17
N ASN A 134 3.93 0.77 8.33
CA ASN A 134 5.25 0.16 8.47
C ASN A 134 6.35 1.17 8.86
N GLY A 135 5.98 2.39 9.26
CA GLY A 135 6.91 3.40 9.78
C GLY A 135 7.79 4.10 8.73
N MET A 136 7.48 3.96 7.44
CA MET A 136 8.27 4.53 6.32
C MET A 136 7.86 5.98 6.02
N ARG A 137 8.22 6.92 6.90
CA ARG A 137 7.73 8.31 6.82
C ARG A 137 8.45 9.10 5.74
N GLU A 138 9.75 8.89 5.61
CA GLU A 138 10.63 9.54 4.65
C GLU A 138 10.21 9.18 3.23
N GLU A 139 9.91 7.90 2.99
CA GLU A 139 9.49 7.40 1.68
C GLU A 139 8.13 7.95 1.28
N ILE A 140 7.20 8.14 2.22
CA ILE A 140 5.92 8.82 1.94
C ILE A 140 6.16 10.25 1.45
N SER A 141 7.08 10.98 2.09
CA SER A 141 7.37 12.36 1.69
C SER A 141 7.93 12.43 0.26
N LEU A 142 8.87 11.53 -0.08
CA LEU A 142 9.42 11.42 -1.43
C LEU A 142 8.33 11.03 -2.44
N LEU A 143 7.51 10.05 -2.09
CA LEU A 143 6.44 9.54 -2.94
C LEU A 143 5.48 10.63 -3.42
N VAL A 144 5.07 11.46 -2.47
CA VAL A 144 4.09 12.52 -2.69
C VAL A 144 4.72 13.72 -3.40
N SER A 145 5.96 14.06 -3.06
CA SER A 145 6.72 15.10 -3.79
C SER A 145 6.88 14.72 -5.26
N ASP A 146 7.23 13.48 -5.55
CA ASP A 146 7.38 12.99 -6.92
C ASP A 146 6.05 12.99 -7.68
N LEU A 147 4.95 12.59 -7.03
CA LEU A 147 3.61 12.64 -7.65
C LEU A 147 3.28 14.06 -8.13
N LEU A 148 3.49 15.06 -7.27
CA LEU A 148 3.24 16.44 -7.63
C LEU A 148 4.19 16.95 -8.73
N ALA A 149 5.48 16.60 -8.65
CA ALA A 149 6.46 17.01 -9.63
C ALA A 149 6.22 16.44 -11.02
N GLU A 150 5.85 15.17 -11.11
CA GLU A 150 5.54 14.54 -12.39
C GLU A 150 4.25 15.09 -12.98
N ARG A 151 3.25 15.41 -12.15
CA ARG A 151 2.00 16.01 -12.66
C ARG A 151 2.20 17.44 -13.13
N GLU A 152 3.02 18.23 -12.43
CA GLU A 152 3.37 19.59 -12.81
C GLU A 152 4.09 19.66 -14.17
N LYS A 153 5.01 18.72 -14.45
CA LYS A 153 5.73 18.65 -15.74
C LYS A 153 4.82 18.30 -16.93
N GLY A 154 3.67 17.70 -16.68
CA GLY A 154 2.68 17.36 -17.70
C GLY A 154 1.74 18.53 -18.02
N ASP A 155 0.45 18.25 -18.13
CA ASP A 155 -0.59 19.26 -18.43
C ASP A 155 -0.98 20.12 -17.21
N GLY A 156 -0.22 20.01 -16.11
CA GLY A 156 -0.57 20.58 -14.82
C GLY A 156 -1.72 19.84 -14.10
N PHE A 157 -2.36 20.53 -13.16
CA PHE A 157 -3.40 19.94 -12.30
C PHE A 157 -4.80 20.30 -12.81
N SER A 158 -5.53 19.30 -13.29
CA SER A 158 -6.94 19.42 -13.65
C SER A 158 -7.85 19.38 -12.41
N ALA A 159 -9.12 19.78 -12.56
CA ALA A 159 -10.10 19.67 -11.47
C ALA A 159 -10.28 18.22 -10.98
N ASP A 160 -10.16 17.24 -11.88
CA ASP A 160 -10.23 15.82 -11.52
C ASP A 160 -8.99 15.37 -10.75
N ASP A 161 -7.79 15.87 -11.10
CA ASP A 161 -6.57 15.64 -10.32
C ASP A 161 -6.72 16.18 -8.90
N ILE A 162 -7.25 17.39 -8.73
CA ILE A 162 -7.50 17.97 -7.40
C ILE A 162 -8.47 17.10 -6.59
N ARG A 163 -9.55 16.62 -7.21
CA ARG A 163 -10.50 15.70 -6.57
C ARG A 163 -9.85 14.35 -6.23
N ALA A 164 -8.93 13.88 -7.07
CA ALA A 164 -8.23 12.62 -6.86
C ALA A 164 -7.15 12.72 -5.76
N LEU A 165 -6.38 13.81 -5.73
CA LEU A 165 -5.40 14.16 -4.70
C LEU A 165 -6.00 14.18 -3.30
N ALA A 166 -7.29 14.53 -3.15
CA ALA A 166 -7.99 14.44 -1.87
C ALA A 166 -7.91 13.04 -1.23
N ARG A 167 -7.83 11.97 -2.02
CA ARG A 167 -7.64 10.59 -1.50
C ARG A 167 -6.26 10.42 -0.87
N VAL A 168 -5.23 10.95 -1.53
CA VAL A 168 -3.84 10.91 -1.03
C VAL A 168 -3.73 11.75 0.25
N VAL A 169 -4.30 12.95 0.28
CA VAL A 169 -4.33 13.81 1.48
C VAL A 169 -5.03 13.13 2.64
N LYS A 170 -6.18 12.49 2.42
CA LYS A 170 -6.87 11.70 3.46
C LYS A 170 -6.01 10.55 3.99
N ALA A 171 -5.29 9.85 3.12
CA ALA A 171 -4.36 8.80 3.54
C ALA A 171 -3.19 9.36 4.38
N LEU A 172 -2.67 10.54 4.02
CA LEU A 172 -1.63 11.23 4.79
C LEU A 172 -2.12 11.68 6.18
N ILE A 173 -3.34 12.23 6.24
CA ILE A 173 -3.96 12.62 7.51
C ILE A 173 -4.16 11.37 8.39
N GLY A 174 -4.69 10.29 7.82
CA GLY A 174 -4.86 9.01 8.51
C GLY A 174 -3.53 8.34 8.93
N ALA A 175 -2.43 8.66 8.24
CA ALA A 175 -1.08 8.22 8.63
C ALA A 175 -0.53 8.95 9.86
N GLY A 176 -1.20 9.99 10.36
CA GLY A 176 -0.85 10.66 11.61
C GLY A 176 0.36 11.59 11.51
N SER A 177 0.80 11.97 10.31
CA SER A 177 2.01 12.78 10.10
C SER A 177 1.68 14.21 9.67
N GLY A 178 1.47 15.11 10.64
CA GLY A 178 1.16 16.52 10.39
C GLY A 178 2.21 17.21 9.52
N LYS A 179 3.50 16.99 9.80
CA LYS A 179 4.61 17.51 9.01
C LYS A 179 4.54 17.14 7.52
N VAL A 180 4.13 15.91 7.19
CA VAL A 180 4.02 15.48 5.79
C VAL A 180 2.81 16.13 5.12
N VAL A 181 1.68 16.27 5.81
CA VAL A 181 0.50 16.99 5.30
C VAL A 181 0.83 18.46 5.04
N LYS A 182 1.56 19.11 5.97
CA LYS A 182 2.03 20.49 5.83
C LYS A 182 2.98 20.66 4.66
N ASN A 183 3.97 19.77 4.52
CA ASN A 183 4.90 19.81 3.39
C ASN A 183 4.18 19.59 2.06
N MET A 184 3.22 18.67 2.01
CA MET A 184 2.38 18.44 0.84
C MET A 184 1.65 19.72 0.41
N TYR A 185 1.01 20.42 1.35
CA TYR A 185 0.32 21.67 1.04
C TYR A 185 1.27 22.74 0.47
N ARG A 186 2.45 22.89 1.07
CA ARG A 186 3.46 23.86 0.59
C ARG A 186 3.99 23.50 -0.80
N GLU A 187 4.19 22.22 -1.09
CA GLU A 187 4.54 21.76 -2.42
C GLU A 187 3.41 22.02 -3.42
N MET A 188 2.14 21.82 -3.04
CA MET A 188 1.01 22.18 -3.88
C MET A 188 1.02 23.67 -4.24
N LYS A 189 1.25 24.57 -3.27
CA LYS A 189 1.38 26.01 -3.51
C LYS A 189 2.53 26.31 -4.48
N ARG A 190 3.74 25.81 -4.20
CA ARG A 190 4.93 26.03 -5.05
C ARG A 190 4.72 25.64 -6.51
N ARG A 191 3.88 24.62 -6.75
CA ARG A 191 3.63 24.03 -8.07
C ARG A 191 2.32 24.52 -8.70
N ASN A 192 1.75 25.61 -8.21
CA ASN A 192 0.50 26.21 -8.69
C ASN A 192 -0.72 25.27 -8.65
N CYS A 193 -0.69 24.24 -7.79
CA CYS A 193 -1.76 23.28 -7.56
C CYS A 193 -2.77 23.86 -6.56
N VAL A 194 -3.80 24.55 -7.05
CA VAL A 194 -4.82 25.19 -6.20
C VAL A 194 -5.84 24.16 -5.72
N PRO A 195 -6.01 23.95 -4.41
CA PRO A 195 -7.05 23.07 -3.88
C PRO A 195 -8.47 23.56 -4.23
N ASN A 196 -9.44 22.66 -4.20
CA ASN A 196 -10.86 23.02 -4.20
C ASN A 196 -11.36 23.17 -2.75
N GLU A 197 -12.57 23.69 -2.59
CA GLU A 197 -13.21 23.91 -1.28
C GLU A 197 -13.12 22.68 -0.35
N PHE A 198 -13.41 21.49 -0.88
CA PHE A 198 -13.36 20.24 -0.09
C PHE A 198 -11.95 19.91 0.38
N LEU A 199 -10.96 20.05 -0.51
CA LEU A 199 -9.57 19.75 -0.18
C LEU A 199 -8.99 20.77 0.81
N PHE A 200 -9.32 22.06 0.68
CA PHE A 200 -8.98 23.06 1.69
C PHE A 200 -9.53 22.66 3.07
N LYS A 201 -10.82 22.33 3.15
CA LYS A 201 -11.45 21.93 4.42
C LYS A 201 -10.82 20.65 5.01
N ASP A 202 -10.47 19.68 4.17
CA ASP A 202 -9.80 18.46 4.62
C ASP A 202 -8.38 18.74 5.13
N LEU A 203 -7.62 19.61 4.46
CA LEU A 203 -6.29 20.05 4.92
C LEU A 203 -6.36 20.80 6.25
N ILE A 204 -7.24 21.79 6.38
CA ILE A 204 -7.41 22.59 7.62
C ILE A 204 -7.75 21.65 8.79
N ARG A 205 -8.79 20.82 8.64
CA ARG A 205 -9.22 19.89 9.69
C ARG A 205 -8.11 18.89 10.04
N GLY A 206 -7.46 18.34 9.02
CA GLY A 206 -6.37 17.38 9.18
C GLY A 206 -5.19 17.97 9.94
N LEU A 207 -4.71 19.15 9.53
CA LEU A 207 -3.58 19.83 10.17
C LEU A 207 -3.88 20.22 11.62
N ARG A 208 -5.07 20.78 11.91
CA ARG A 208 -5.49 21.07 13.29
C ARG A 208 -5.51 19.81 14.15
N GLY A 209 -6.10 18.73 13.64
CA GLY A 209 -6.17 17.45 14.35
C GLY A 209 -4.81 16.78 14.59
N LEU A 210 -3.80 17.12 13.79
CA LEU A 210 -2.43 16.61 13.89
C LEU A 210 -1.49 17.55 14.68
N GLY A 211 -2.03 18.62 15.28
CA GLY A 211 -1.24 19.59 16.06
C GLY A 211 -0.44 20.60 15.24
N GLU A 212 -0.66 20.67 13.93
CA GLU A 212 -0.01 21.64 13.02
C GLU A 212 -0.88 22.90 12.86
N GLY A 213 -1.21 23.55 13.98
CA GLY A 213 -2.12 24.72 14.04
C GLY A 213 -1.68 25.86 13.11
N ASP A 214 -0.42 26.27 13.19
CA ASP A 214 0.11 27.36 12.35
C ASP A 214 -0.04 27.09 10.85
N ALA A 215 0.13 25.82 10.44
CA ALA A 215 -0.05 25.42 9.05
C ALA A 215 -1.52 25.35 8.66
N ALA A 216 -2.41 24.97 9.58
CA ALA A 216 -3.84 25.05 9.34
C ALA A 216 -4.30 26.51 9.15
N ASP A 217 -3.80 27.43 9.96
CA ASP A 217 -4.09 28.86 9.84
C ASP A 217 -3.52 29.45 8.53
N GLU A 218 -2.37 28.95 8.06
CA GLU A 218 -1.82 29.24 6.72
C GLU A 218 -2.82 28.84 5.62
N VAL A 219 -3.32 27.61 5.68
CA VAL A 219 -4.28 27.08 4.70
C VAL A 219 -5.63 27.81 4.76
N GLU A 220 -6.07 28.19 5.95
CA GLU A 220 -7.34 28.90 6.16
C GLU A 220 -7.30 30.31 5.56
N ARG A 221 -6.21 31.06 5.75
CA ARG A 221 -6.02 32.36 5.08
C ARG A 221 -6.04 32.23 3.55
N ASP A 222 -5.35 31.22 3.01
CA ASP A 222 -5.36 30.96 1.57
C ASP A 222 -6.77 30.58 1.08
N PHE A 223 -7.52 29.80 1.87
CA PHE A 223 -8.90 29.44 1.54
C PHE A 223 -9.84 30.66 1.52
N GLU A 224 -9.70 31.59 2.46
CA GLU A 224 -10.46 32.84 2.48
C GLU A 224 -10.20 33.67 1.22
N VAL A 225 -8.93 33.88 0.86
CA VAL A 225 -8.55 34.58 -0.38
C VAL A 225 -9.16 33.89 -1.61
N TRP A 226 -9.13 32.56 -1.66
CA TRP A 226 -9.66 31.79 -2.79
C TRP A 226 -11.18 31.92 -2.90
N SER A 227 -11.88 31.84 -1.77
CA SER A 227 -13.34 31.93 -1.70
C SER A 227 -13.89 33.30 -2.10
N ASN A 228 -13.11 34.36 -1.88
CA ASN A 228 -13.45 35.74 -2.25
C ASN A 228 -13.10 36.08 -3.71
N GLY A 229 -12.74 35.09 -4.53
CA GLY A 229 -12.34 35.30 -5.93
C GLY A 229 -10.96 35.94 -6.09
N GLY A 230 -10.12 35.86 -5.04
CA GLY A 230 -8.75 36.35 -5.07
C GLY A 230 -7.93 35.73 -6.21
N SER A 231 -7.01 36.52 -6.74
CA SER A 231 -6.16 36.09 -7.85
C SER A 231 -5.24 34.95 -7.44
N ARG A 232 -4.84 34.10 -8.40
CA ARG A 232 -3.85 33.03 -8.15
C ARG A 232 -2.54 33.58 -7.57
N SER A 233 -2.13 34.79 -7.94
CA SER A 233 -0.96 35.46 -7.39
C SER A 233 -1.08 35.79 -5.90
N GLU A 234 -2.29 36.01 -5.39
CA GLU A 234 -2.53 36.31 -3.98
C GLU A 234 -2.51 35.05 -3.12
N LEU A 235 -2.97 33.92 -3.66
CA LEU A 235 -2.97 32.59 -3.03
C LEU A 235 -1.57 31.98 -2.87
N LEU A 236 -0.61 32.49 -3.63
CA LEU A 236 0.72 31.89 -3.79
C LEU A 236 1.84 32.75 -3.19
N ARG A 237 1.50 33.82 -2.47
CA ARG A 237 2.49 34.53 -1.64
C ARG A 237 2.86 33.64 -0.45
N GLY A 238 4.14 33.28 -0.40
CA GLY A 238 4.74 32.45 0.65
C GLY A 238 5.02 33.23 1.92
#